data_AF-A0A924LWV1-F1
#
_entry.id   AF-A0A924LWV1-F1
#
_cell.length_a   1.000
_cell.length_b   1.000
_cell.length_c   1.000
_cell.angle_alpha   90.00
_cell.angle_beta   90.00
_cell.angle_gamma   90.00
#
_symmetry.space_group_name_H-M   'P 1'
#
loop_
_entity.id
_entity.type
_entity.pdbx_description
1 polymer ?
#
loop_
_entity_poly.entity_id
_entity_poly.type
_entity_poly.pdbx_seq_one_letter_code
_entity_poly.pdbx_strand_id
1 'polypeptide(L)'
;NGNGIGGSAATAASGLRTLGYPTTVEPGAGGSADNSNYANTHIVYRADRDADLAESVAKLFTGATTEKSTGTIAFTQRLLVIVGKTGSTPIGGTPAAGSTVTMPEDTAENNKVPEKQTALVVVDTYGAATFQELRGKVKMPILYPSMRESSSSYDDGVYVYKIPKGHNRFDAYRMVAKTGVGDYWGFQATTWATPPVLDDPTRTLVRGNRTYRLYFNGTKLHIVAWKQGSGTYWITNTLLDKLSNETMLAIAQGVKRVPSGQQ
;
A
#
# COMPACT_ATOMS: atom_id res chain seq x y z
N ASN A 1 -14.05 -6.59 7.77
CA ASN A 1 -14.75 -5.34 8.15
C ASN A 1 -16.25 -5.59 8.01
N GLY A 2 -17.05 -5.44 9.07
CA GLY A 2 -18.48 -5.81 9.07
C GLY A 2 -19.46 -4.62 9.08
N ASN A 3 -18.98 -3.37 9.16
CA ASN A 3 -19.83 -2.18 9.32
C ASN A 3 -19.83 -1.21 8.14
N GLY A 4 -19.04 -1.50 7.09
CA GLY A 4 -18.96 -0.69 5.87
C GLY A 4 -18.17 0.62 6.02
N ILE A 5 -17.60 0.90 7.19
CA ILE A 5 -16.80 2.12 7.43
C ILE A 5 -15.33 1.82 7.12
N GLY A 6 -14.77 2.52 6.14
CA GLY A 6 -13.37 2.40 5.77
C GLY A 6 -12.44 2.64 6.96
N GLY A 7 -11.50 1.73 7.21
CA GLY A 7 -10.52 1.85 8.30
C GLY A 7 -10.99 1.36 9.68
N SER A 8 -12.27 1.04 9.88
CA SER A 8 -12.79 0.61 11.18
C SER A 8 -12.10 -0.65 11.74
N ALA A 9 -11.85 -1.64 10.88
CA ALA A 9 -11.08 -2.83 11.24
C ALA A 9 -9.63 -2.53 11.63
N ALA A 10 -9.00 -1.54 10.99
CA ALA A 10 -7.64 -1.12 11.30
C ALA A 10 -7.57 -0.39 12.65
N THR A 11 -8.56 0.45 12.95
CA THR A 11 -8.70 1.12 14.25
C THR A 11 -8.91 0.11 15.37
N ALA A 12 -9.78 -0.88 15.18
CA ALA A 12 -9.99 -1.95 16.17
C ALA A 12 -8.73 -2.77 16.43
N ALA A 13 -8.03 -3.18 15.37
CA ALA A 13 -6.76 -3.90 15.48
C ALA A 13 -5.70 -3.08 16.22
N SER A 14 -5.61 -1.77 15.95
CA SER A 14 -4.70 -0.87 16.67
C SER A 14 -5.03 -0.80 18.15
N GLY A 15 -6.31 -0.68 18.52
CA GLY A 15 -6.73 -0.65 19.92
C GLY A 15 -6.37 -1.95 20.65
N LEU A 16 -6.61 -3.11 20.03
CA LEU A 16 -6.27 -4.41 20.62
C LEU A 16 -4.76 -4.55 20.86
N ARG A 17 -3.92 -4.04 19.95
CA ARG A 17 -2.46 -4.02 20.12
C ARG A 17 -2.04 -3.16 21.32
N THR A 18 -2.67 -2.00 21.51
CA THR A 18 -2.40 -1.15 22.70
C THR A 18 -2.75 -1.87 24.00
N LEU A 19 -3.72 -2.79 23.97
CA LEU A 19 -4.12 -3.59 25.13
C LEU A 19 -3.31 -4.89 25.28
N GLY A 20 -2.25 -5.08 24.48
CA GLY A 20 -1.36 -6.23 24.56
C GLY A 20 -1.84 -7.47 23.81
N TYR A 21 -2.92 -7.37 23.03
CA TYR A 21 -3.41 -8.47 22.20
C TYR A 21 -2.70 -8.46 20.84
N PRO A 22 -1.98 -9.53 20.47
CA PRO A 22 -1.40 -9.63 19.15
C PRO A 22 -2.52 -9.76 18.11
N THR A 23 -2.54 -8.87 17.12
CA THR A 23 -3.55 -8.90 16.05
C THR A 23 -2.89 -8.85 14.67
N THR A 24 -3.37 -9.71 13.78
CA THR A 24 -3.04 -9.72 12.36
C THR A 24 -4.25 -9.21 11.59
N VAL A 25 -4.05 -8.24 10.70
CA VAL A 25 -5.09 -7.81 9.75
C VAL A 25 -4.77 -8.50 8.43
N GLU A 26 -5.50 -9.57 8.10
CA GLU A 26 -5.30 -10.31 6.85
C GLU A 26 -5.56 -9.40 5.63
N PRO A 27 -4.67 -9.35 4.62
CA PRO A 27 -4.96 -8.74 3.33
C PRO A 27 -6.11 -9.49 2.66
N GLY A 28 -7.19 -8.79 2.33
CA GLY A 28 -8.43 -9.42 1.86
C GLY A 28 -9.50 -9.64 2.94
N ALA A 29 -9.24 -9.32 4.23
CA ALA A 29 -10.31 -9.10 5.22
C ALA A 29 -10.96 -7.69 5.12
N GLY A 30 -10.55 -6.95 4.08
CA GLY A 30 -11.35 -5.93 3.40
C GLY A 30 -12.37 -6.51 2.42
N GLY A 31 -12.38 -7.83 2.20
CA GLY A 31 -13.62 -8.53 1.90
C GLY A 31 -14.51 -8.33 3.12
N SER A 32 -15.66 -7.72 2.90
CA SER A 32 -16.71 -7.64 3.91
C SER A 32 -16.79 -8.98 4.65
N ALA A 33 -17.17 -8.96 5.92
CA ALA A 33 -17.87 -10.13 6.44
C ALA A 33 -19.04 -10.47 5.48
N ASP A 34 -19.67 -11.63 5.58
CA ASP A 34 -20.65 -12.12 4.58
C ASP A 34 -21.73 -11.08 4.18
N ASN A 35 -21.92 -10.04 5.01
CA ASN A 35 -22.46 -8.73 4.63
C ASN A 35 -21.73 -7.54 5.34
N SER A 36 -22.07 -6.29 4.99
CA SER A 36 -21.57 -5.07 5.66
C SER A 36 -22.54 -4.50 6.72
N ASN A 37 -23.41 -5.34 7.28
CA ASN A 37 -24.53 -4.95 8.14
C ASN A 37 -24.49 -5.55 9.55
N TYR A 38 -23.31 -5.93 10.02
CA TYR A 38 -23.15 -6.46 11.37
C TYR A 38 -23.49 -5.36 12.40
N ALA A 39 -24.55 -5.59 13.18
CA ALA A 39 -25.01 -4.63 14.18
C ALA A 39 -24.00 -4.46 15.32
N ASN A 40 -23.38 -5.56 15.74
CA ASN A 40 -22.39 -5.63 16.82
C ASN A 40 -21.06 -6.18 16.31
N THR A 41 -19.97 -5.98 17.05
CA THR A 41 -18.70 -6.65 16.77
C THR A 41 -18.79 -8.14 17.14
N HIS A 42 -18.27 -9.03 16.29
CA HIS A 42 -18.28 -10.49 16.51
C HIS A 42 -16.86 -11.02 16.65
N ILE A 43 -16.64 -11.89 17.65
CA ILE A 43 -15.39 -12.60 17.89
C ILE A 43 -15.60 -14.07 17.57
N VAL A 44 -15.07 -14.51 16.44
CA VAL A 44 -15.21 -15.88 15.95
C VAL A 44 -14.00 -16.70 16.37
N TYR A 45 -14.19 -17.84 17.04
CA TYR A 45 -13.09 -18.71 17.49
C TYR A 45 -13.08 -20.05 16.74
N ARG A 46 -11.88 -20.59 16.51
CA ARG A 46 -11.71 -21.79 15.66
C ARG A 46 -11.91 -23.11 16.40
N ALA A 47 -11.39 -23.22 17.62
CA ALA A 47 -11.44 -24.44 18.42
C ALA A 47 -12.06 -24.17 19.79
N ASP A 48 -12.69 -25.17 20.42
CA ASP A 48 -13.38 -24.99 21.71
C ASP A 48 -12.45 -24.48 22.82
N ARG A 49 -11.16 -24.84 22.77
CA ARG A 49 -10.11 -24.34 23.67
C ARG A 49 -9.88 -22.82 23.60
N ASP A 50 -10.40 -22.16 22.58
CA ASP A 50 -10.24 -20.72 22.35
C ASP A 50 -11.47 -19.90 22.78
N ALA A 51 -12.52 -20.55 23.29
CA ALA A 51 -13.78 -19.90 23.67
C ALA A 51 -13.59 -18.86 24.79
N ASP A 52 -12.89 -19.20 25.87
CA ASP A 52 -12.65 -18.28 27.00
C ASP A 52 -11.81 -17.05 26.58
N LEU A 53 -10.88 -17.26 25.64
CA LEU A 53 -10.10 -16.18 25.05
C LEU A 53 -10.98 -15.28 24.18
N ALA A 54 -11.91 -15.86 23.41
CA ALA A 54 -12.87 -15.12 22.61
C ALA A 54 -13.76 -14.23 23.49
N GLU A 55 -14.25 -14.75 24.62
CA GLU A 55 -15.04 -13.97 25.59
C GLU A 55 -14.24 -12.84 26.22
N SER A 56 -12.97 -13.10 26.56
CA SER A 56 -12.07 -12.08 27.11
C SER A 56 -11.83 -10.95 26.13
N VAL A 57 -11.66 -11.26 24.85
CA VAL A 57 -11.53 -10.25 23.78
C VAL A 57 -12.86 -9.54 23.52
N ALA A 58 -14.00 -10.24 23.57
CA ALA A 58 -15.32 -9.65 23.37
C ALA A 58 -15.66 -8.59 24.43
N LYS A 59 -15.25 -8.79 25.69
CA LYS A 59 -15.42 -7.80 26.77
C LYS A 59 -14.72 -6.47 26.50
N LEU A 60 -13.74 -6.45 25.62
CA LEU A 60 -13.09 -5.22 25.19
C LEU A 60 -13.97 -4.40 24.26
N PHE A 61 -15.04 -4.94 23.69
CA PHE A 61 -15.90 -4.24 22.74
C PHE A 61 -17.32 -4.13 23.29
N THR A 62 -17.89 -2.92 23.29
CA THR A 62 -19.26 -2.71 23.77
C THR A 62 -20.25 -3.53 22.97
N GLY A 63 -20.95 -4.46 23.64
CA GLY A 63 -22.00 -5.28 23.02
C GLY A 63 -21.50 -6.32 22.02
N ALA A 64 -20.20 -6.66 22.04
CA ALA A 64 -19.68 -7.72 21.18
C ALA A 64 -20.18 -9.11 21.58
N THR A 65 -20.21 -10.01 20.60
CA THR A 65 -20.67 -11.40 20.76
C THR A 65 -19.58 -12.37 20.34
N THR A 66 -19.65 -13.61 20.83
CA THR A 66 -18.71 -14.69 20.51
C THR A 66 -19.43 -15.83 19.79
N GLU A 67 -18.75 -16.47 18.84
CA GLU A 67 -19.27 -17.67 18.18
C GLU A 67 -18.16 -18.60 17.69
N LYS A 68 -18.47 -19.90 17.59
CA LYS A 68 -17.55 -20.87 17.01
C LYS A 68 -17.61 -20.79 15.48
N SER A 69 -16.44 -20.83 14.84
CA SER A 69 -16.34 -20.84 13.38
C SER A 69 -17.06 -22.05 12.80
N THR A 70 -17.97 -21.79 11.85
CA THR A 70 -18.65 -22.80 11.03
C THR A 70 -17.90 -23.12 9.74
N GLY A 71 -16.76 -22.45 9.49
CA GLY A 71 -15.98 -22.57 8.26
C GLY A 71 -16.46 -21.68 7.11
N THR A 72 -17.56 -20.94 7.29
CA THR A 72 -18.12 -20.01 6.28
C THR A 72 -17.15 -18.88 5.94
N ILE A 73 -16.48 -18.32 6.96
CA ILE A 73 -15.43 -17.32 6.80
C ILE A 73 -14.08 -17.98 7.12
N ALA A 74 -13.21 -18.08 6.12
CA ALA A 74 -11.89 -18.68 6.27
C ALA A 74 -10.93 -17.74 7.02
N PHE A 75 -10.34 -18.23 8.11
CA PHE A 75 -9.25 -17.56 8.82
C PHE A 75 -8.30 -18.59 9.43
N THR A 76 -7.01 -18.24 9.51
CA THR A 76 -5.92 -19.12 9.96
C THR A 76 -5.58 -18.92 11.44
N GLN A 77 -5.97 -17.78 12.01
CA GLN A 77 -5.69 -17.41 13.38
C GLN A 77 -6.62 -18.12 14.39
N ARG A 78 -6.31 -18.02 15.69
CA ARG A 78 -7.15 -18.58 16.76
C ARG A 78 -8.52 -17.91 16.82
N LEU A 79 -8.53 -16.58 16.65
CA LEU A 79 -9.71 -15.72 16.66
C LEU A 79 -9.77 -14.87 15.39
N LEU A 80 -10.99 -14.59 14.92
CA LEU A 80 -11.31 -13.59 13.91
C LEU A 80 -12.20 -12.51 14.54
N VAL A 81 -11.86 -11.24 14.34
CA VAL A 81 -12.65 -10.10 14.83
C VAL A 81 -13.35 -9.42 13.66
N ILE A 82 -14.68 -9.47 13.65
CA ILE A 82 -15.54 -8.81 12.66
C ILE A 82 -16.10 -7.54 13.30
N VAL A 83 -15.62 -6.37 12.85
CA VAL A 83 -16.02 -5.09 13.43
C VAL A 83 -17.42 -4.68 12.96
N GLY A 84 -18.36 -4.51 13.89
CA GLY A 84 -19.75 -4.10 13.64
C GLY A 84 -20.02 -2.61 13.84
N LYS A 85 -21.29 -2.21 13.69
CA LYS A 85 -21.74 -0.81 13.83
C LYS A 85 -21.68 -0.33 15.28
N THR A 86 -21.90 -1.23 16.24
CA THR A 86 -21.75 -1.01 17.69
C THR A 86 -20.50 -1.72 18.20
N GLY A 87 -19.75 -1.07 19.10
CA GLY A 87 -18.53 -1.63 19.66
C GLY A 87 -17.40 -1.72 18.63
N SER A 88 -17.22 -0.68 17.80
CA SER A 88 -16.22 -0.66 16.72
C SER A 88 -14.78 -0.41 17.19
N THR A 89 -14.61 -0.06 18.46
CA THR A 89 -13.32 0.26 19.09
C THR A 89 -13.20 -0.47 20.43
N PRO A 90 -12.04 -1.08 20.74
CA PRO A 90 -11.78 -1.64 22.05
C PRO A 90 -11.80 -0.56 23.13
N ILE A 91 -12.48 -0.83 24.24
CA ILE A 91 -12.49 -0.04 25.46
C ILE A 91 -11.27 -0.44 26.28
N GLY A 92 -10.54 0.56 26.80
CA GLY A 92 -9.29 0.37 27.51
C GLY A 92 -9.46 -0.43 28.80
N GLY A 93 -9.08 -1.70 28.76
CA GLY A 93 -8.83 -2.54 29.94
C GLY A 93 -7.33 -2.74 30.16
N THR A 94 -6.86 -2.60 31.39
CA THR A 94 -5.46 -2.83 31.76
C THR A 94 -5.03 -4.26 31.37
N PRO A 95 -3.83 -4.47 30.77
CA PRO A 95 -3.38 -5.81 30.39
C PRO A 95 -3.23 -6.73 31.62
N ALA A 96 -3.69 -7.97 31.51
CA ALA A 96 -3.40 -8.99 32.52
C ALA A 96 -1.90 -9.34 32.47
N ALA A 97 -1.18 -8.98 33.54
CA ALA A 97 0.24 -9.30 33.69
C ALA A 97 0.43 -10.83 33.80
N GLY A 98 1.21 -11.43 32.88
CA GLY A 98 1.68 -12.81 33.04
C GLY A 98 1.74 -13.70 31.79
N SER A 99 1.32 -13.26 30.61
CA SER A 99 1.39 -14.11 29.41
C SER A 99 2.65 -13.81 28.57
N THR A 100 3.77 -14.42 28.91
CA THR A 100 4.88 -14.61 27.95
C THR A 100 4.45 -15.68 26.95
N VAL A 101 3.85 -15.25 25.83
CA VAL A 101 3.58 -16.14 24.69
C VAL A 101 4.74 -16.04 23.72
N THR A 102 5.52 -17.11 23.65
CA THR A 102 6.56 -17.30 22.63
C THR A 102 5.89 -17.42 21.26
N MET A 103 6.32 -16.57 20.32
CA MET A 103 5.80 -16.47 18.96
C MET A 103 6.09 -17.75 18.16
N PRO A 104 5.10 -18.37 17.47
CA PRO A 104 5.39 -19.17 16.30
C PRO A 104 5.87 -18.23 15.19
N GLU A 105 6.99 -18.57 14.57
CA GLU A 105 7.59 -17.78 13.49
C GLU A 105 6.64 -17.72 12.29
N ASP A 106 6.21 -16.50 11.95
CA ASP A 106 5.44 -16.22 10.74
C ASP A 106 6.36 -16.39 9.52
N THR A 107 6.22 -17.53 8.85
CA THR A 107 7.06 -17.98 7.73
C THR A 107 6.53 -17.54 6.35
N ALA A 108 5.42 -16.80 6.29
CA ALA A 108 4.90 -16.27 5.02
C ALA A 108 5.36 -14.82 4.80
N GLU A 109 6.52 -14.66 4.15
CA GLU A 109 7.21 -13.38 3.89
C GLU A 109 6.34 -12.31 3.18
N ASN A 110 5.24 -12.72 2.54
CA ASN A 110 4.38 -11.87 1.70
C ASN A 110 3.18 -11.25 2.44
N ASN A 111 2.87 -11.69 3.67
CA ASN A 111 1.69 -11.23 4.43
C ASN A 111 2.04 -10.43 5.70
N LYS A 112 3.32 -10.28 6.02
CA LYS A 112 3.75 -9.32 7.05
C LYS A 112 3.48 -7.91 6.55
N VAL A 113 2.81 -7.10 7.36
CA VAL A 113 2.85 -5.64 7.20
C VAL A 113 4.34 -5.28 7.28
N PRO A 114 4.97 -4.75 6.22
CA PRO A 114 6.36 -4.38 6.28
C PRO A 114 6.53 -3.43 7.45
N GLU A 115 7.47 -3.73 8.34
CA GLU A 115 7.87 -2.75 9.33
C GLU A 115 8.25 -1.48 8.58
N LYS A 116 7.86 -0.32 9.11
CA LYS A 116 8.17 0.96 8.48
C LYS A 116 9.69 1.06 8.33
N GLN A 117 10.17 0.98 7.10
CA GLN A 117 11.60 1.02 6.82
C GLN A 117 12.06 2.46 6.59
N THR A 118 13.34 2.73 6.86
CA THR A 118 13.96 3.96 6.38
C THR A 118 14.00 3.90 4.85
N ALA A 119 13.60 4.97 4.18
CA ALA A 119 13.69 5.05 2.72
C ALA A 119 15.16 5.03 2.29
N LEU A 120 15.53 4.05 1.46
CA LEU A 120 16.89 3.90 0.94
C LEU A 120 17.04 4.69 -0.36
N VAL A 121 17.10 6.01 -0.25
CA VAL A 121 17.20 6.93 -1.39
C VAL A 121 18.40 7.85 -1.30
N VAL A 122 18.93 8.23 -2.46
CA VAL A 122 19.97 9.26 -2.63
C VAL A 122 19.45 10.33 -3.58
N VAL A 123 20.02 11.54 -3.48
CA VAL A 123 19.74 12.62 -4.43
C VAL A 123 20.26 12.21 -5.80
N ASP A 124 19.39 12.28 -6.81
CA ASP A 124 19.76 12.04 -8.19
C ASP A 124 20.27 13.33 -8.85
N THR A 125 21.55 13.34 -9.20
CA THR A 125 22.20 14.47 -9.87
C THR A 125 22.20 14.32 -11.39
N TYR A 126 22.02 13.11 -11.92
CA TYR A 126 22.14 12.82 -13.35
C TYR A 126 20.83 13.00 -14.12
N GLY A 127 19.70 12.62 -13.53
CA GLY A 127 18.43 12.50 -14.25
C GLY A 127 17.84 13.82 -14.71
N ALA A 128 18.15 14.94 -14.05
CA ALA A 128 17.64 16.24 -14.49
C ALA A 128 18.09 16.57 -15.94
N ALA A 129 19.36 16.31 -16.26
CA ALA A 129 19.95 16.62 -17.57
C ALA A 129 19.39 15.69 -18.66
N THR A 130 19.37 14.38 -18.40
CA THR A 130 18.80 13.39 -19.35
C THR A 130 17.35 13.71 -19.69
N PHE A 131 16.56 14.15 -18.69
CA PHE A 131 15.16 14.47 -18.92
C PHE A 131 14.96 15.80 -19.69
N GLN A 132 15.94 16.69 -19.75
CA GLN A 132 15.86 17.90 -20.58
C GLN A 132 15.83 17.57 -22.08
N GLU A 133 16.45 16.45 -22.48
CA GLU A 133 16.48 16.00 -23.88
C GLU A 133 15.11 15.58 -24.43
N LEU A 134 14.10 15.43 -23.56
CA LEU A 134 12.72 15.15 -23.96
C LEU A 134 11.97 16.41 -24.42
N ARG A 135 12.53 17.61 -24.20
CA ARG A 135 11.88 18.85 -24.63
C ARG A 135 11.66 18.83 -26.14
N GLY A 136 10.45 19.20 -26.56
CA GLY A 136 10.03 19.15 -27.96
C GLY A 136 9.66 17.74 -28.49
N LYS A 137 10.05 16.66 -27.80
CA LYS A 137 9.72 15.28 -28.20
C LYS A 137 8.35 14.82 -27.65
N VAL A 138 7.90 15.39 -26.54
CA VAL A 138 6.59 15.09 -25.92
C VAL A 138 5.81 16.36 -25.58
N LYS A 139 4.49 16.31 -25.75
CA LYS A 139 3.57 17.44 -25.48
C LYS A 139 2.95 17.35 -24.08
N MET A 140 3.78 17.26 -23.04
CA MET A 140 3.35 17.24 -21.65
C MET A 140 4.42 17.83 -20.72
N PRO A 141 4.08 18.19 -19.46
CA PRO A 141 5.10 18.55 -18.48
C PRO A 141 6.10 17.40 -18.31
N ILE A 142 7.40 17.68 -18.48
CA ILE A 142 8.43 16.67 -18.26
C ILE A 142 8.81 16.71 -16.79
N LEU A 143 8.63 15.57 -16.12
CA LEU A 143 9.04 15.35 -14.74
C LEU A 143 10.18 14.36 -14.69
N TYR A 144 11.01 14.44 -13.65
CA TYR A 144 12.11 13.51 -13.39
C TYR A 144 12.20 13.19 -11.90
N PRO A 145 12.59 11.97 -11.50
CA PRO A 145 12.89 11.67 -10.09
C PRO A 145 14.14 12.42 -9.66
N SER A 146 14.04 13.29 -8.65
CA SER A 146 15.24 13.90 -8.02
C SER A 146 15.79 13.08 -6.85
N MET A 147 15.12 11.97 -6.55
CA MET A 147 15.56 10.95 -5.60
C MET A 147 15.57 9.62 -6.35
N ARG A 148 16.56 8.78 -6.05
CA ARG A 148 16.76 7.46 -6.66
C ARG A 148 17.01 6.44 -5.54
N GLU A 149 16.58 5.19 -5.71
CA GLU A 149 17.00 4.12 -4.79
C GLU A 149 18.53 4.08 -4.72
N SER A 150 19.07 4.05 -3.51
CA SER A 150 20.49 4.28 -3.20
C SER A 150 21.49 3.51 -4.06
N SER A 151 21.26 2.21 -4.29
CA SER A 151 22.16 1.33 -5.02
C SER A 151 22.02 1.41 -6.54
N SER A 152 20.93 2.00 -7.03
CA SER A 152 20.58 1.90 -8.45
C SER A 152 21.38 2.83 -9.38
N SER A 153 21.32 2.57 -10.67
CA SER A 153 21.83 3.47 -11.72
C SER A 153 20.86 3.43 -12.90
N TYR A 154 20.82 4.48 -13.71
CA TYR A 154 19.98 4.45 -14.91
C TYR A 154 20.48 3.41 -15.90
N ASP A 155 19.54 2.61 -16.38
CA ASP A 155 19.73 1.59 -17.39
C ASP A 155 19.22 2.18 -18.70
N ASP A 156 20.16 2.56 -19.56
CA ASP A 156 19.93 3.17 -20.88
C ASP A 156 18.91 4.34 -20.89
N GLY A 157 19.38 5.55 -20.56
CA GLY A 157 18.71 6.82 -20.88
C GLY A 157 17.21 6.92 -20.56
N VAL A 158 16.49 7.74 -21.34
CA VAL A 158 15.03 7.88 -21.25
C VAL A 158 14.42 7.65 -22.63
N TYR A 159 13.54 6.66 -22.73
CA TYR A 159 12.89 6.28 -23.97
C TYR A 159 11.62 7.10 -24.18
N VAL A 160 11.47 7.70 -25.36
CA VAL A 160 10.26 8.39 -25.79
C VAL A 160 9.52 7.53 -26.80
N TYR A 161 8.21 7.40 -26.64
CA TYR A 161 7.37 6.61 -27.54
C TYR A 161 5.93 7.12 -27.54
N LYS A 162 5.08 6.51 -28.37
CA LYS A 162 3.65 6.81 -28.44
C LYS A 162 2.83 5.57 -28.13
N ILE A 163 1.84 5.70 -27.26
CA ILE A 163 0.89 4.63 -26.94
C ILE A 163 -0.31 4.74 -27.89
N PRO A 164 -0.59 3.72 -28.73
CA PRO A 164 -1.76 3.72 -29.61
C PRO A 164 -3.03 3.33 -28.84
N LYS A 165 -4.15 3.99 -29.15
CA LYS A 165 -5.50 3.60 -28.73
C LYS A 165 -6.49 3.91 -29.85
N GLY A 166 -6.82 2.92 -30.68
CA GLY A 166 -7.56 3.17 -31.92
C GLY A 166 -6.80 4.17 -32.81
N HIS A 167 -7.46 5.24 -33.24
CA HIS A 167 -6.85 6.30 -34.04
C HIS A 167 -6.03 7.32 -33.24
N ASN A 168 -6.10 7.29 -31.90
CA ASN A 168 -5.38 8.22 -31.04
C ASN A 168 -3.98 7.70 -30.73
N ARG A 169 -3.03 8.64 -30.58
CA ARG A 169 -1.67 8.36 -30.10
C ARG A 169 -1.33 9.29 -28.94
N PHE A 170 -0.94 8.71 -27.83
CA PHE A 170 -0.56 9.44 -26.63
C PHE A 170 0.95 9.47 -26.49
N ASP A 171 1.54 10.66 -26.36
CA ASP A 171 2.95 10.79 -26.02
C ASP A 171 3.23 10.09 -24.69
N ALA A 172 4.36 9.41 -24.61
CA ALA A 172 4.83 8.71 -23.42
C ALA A 172 6.36 8.72 -23.35
N TYR A 173 6.87 8.57 -22.13
CA TYR A 173 8.29 8.31 -21.92
C TYR A 173 8.52 7.38 -20.73
N ARG A 174 9.63 6.65 -20.75
CA ARG A 174 10.02 5.68 -19.71
C ARG A 174 11.51 5.82 -19.40
N MET A 175 11.81 5.87 -18.11
CA MET A 175 13.15 5.68 -17.56
C MET A 175 13.17 4.35 -16.80
N VAL A 176 14.29 3.63 -16.94
CA VAL A 176 14.57 2.39 -16.20
C VAL A 176 15.83 2.59 -15.36
N ALA A 177 15.81 2.04 -14.16
CA ALA A 177 16.95 2.03 -13.27
C ALA A 177 17.21 0.61 -12.77
N LYS A 178 18.48 0.22 -12.77
CA LYS A 178 18.98 -1.07 -12.31
C LYS A 178 19.57 -0.93 -10.92
N THR A 179 19.11 -1.72 -9.97
CA THR A 179 19.65 -1.81 -8.60
C THR A 179 21.03 -2.48 -8.59
N GLY A 180 21.78 -2.32 -7.49
CA GLY A 180 23.11 -2.95 -7.34
C GLY A 180 23.09 -4.49 -7.40
N VAL A 181 21.93 -5.10 -7.14
CA VAL A 181 21.70 -6.55 -7.21
C VAL A 181 21.09 -7.00 -8.56
N GLY A 182 20.91 -6.08 -9.50
CA GLY A 182 20.51 -6.38 -10.87
C GLY A 182 19.00 -6.37 -11.17
N ASP A 183 18.15 -6.04 -10.20
CA ASP A 183 16.72 -5.84 -10.42
C ASP A 183 16.40 -4.47 -11.00
N TYR A 184 15.33 -4.36 -11.77
CA TYR A 184 14.94 -3.12 -12.46
C TYR A 184 13.65 -2.53 -11.91
N TRP A 185 13.65 -1.22 -11.67
CA TRP A 185 12.44 -0.44 -11.41
C TRP A 185 12.38 0.69 -12.45
N GLY A 186 11.30 1.47 -12.47
CA GLY A 186 11.35 2.66 -13.31
C GLY A 186 10.21 3.64 -13.19
N PHE A 187 10.36 4.73 -13.91
CA PHE A 187 9.46 5.88 -13.93
C PHE A 187 8.87 6.09 -15.32
N GLN A 188 7.56 6.21 -15.41
CA GLN A 188 6.86 6.35 -16.68
C GLN A 188 5.88 7.52 -16.65
N ALA A 189 5.68 8.13 -17.81
CA ALA A 189 4.67 9.14 -18.02
C ALA A 189 3.94 8.93 -19.35
N THR A 190 2.69 9.38 -19.41
CA THR A 190 1.93 9.47 -20.66
C THR A 190 0.89 10.59 -20.62
N THR A 191 0.53 11.10 -21.79
CA THR A 191 -0.64 11.98 -22.00
C THR A 191 -1.97 11.24 -21.98
N TRP A 192 -1.97 9.90 -21.97
CA TRP A 192 -3.18 9.13 -21.76
C TRP A 192 -3.68 9.36 -20.32
N ALA A 193 -4.83 10.01 -20.17
CA ALA A 193 -5.37 10.41 -18.87
C ALA A 193 -5.85 9.23 -17.98
N THR A 194 -6.22 8.10 -18.58
CA THR A 194 -6.75 6.92 -17.89
C THR A 194 -6.16 5.65 -18.53
N PRO A 195 -4.84 5.42 -18.38
CA PRO A 195 -4.22 4.21 -18.91
C PRO A 195 -4.67 3.00 -18.06
N PRO A 196 -5.07 1.88 -18.67
CA PRO A 196 -5.68 0.75 -17.93
C PRO A 196 -4.82 0.16 -16.80
N VAL A 197 -3.49 0.24 -16.92
CA VAL A 197 -2.54 -0.20 -15.85
C VAL A 197 -2.73 0.59 -14.54
N LEU A 198 -3.41 1.73 -14.60
CA LEU A 198 -3.70 2.59 -13.46
C LEU A 198 -5.20 2.62 -13.14
N ASP A 199 -5.98 1.64 -13.52
CA ASP A 199 -7.38 1.53 -13.08
C ASP A 199 -7.44 0.95 -11.66
N ASP A 200 -8.44 1.37 -10.87
CA ASP A 200 -8.73 0.84 -9.53
C ASP A 200 -7.55 0.81 -8.53
N PRO A 201 -7.06 1.97 -8.07
CA PRO A 201 -6.00 2.02 -7.07
C PRO A 201 -6.46 1.39 -5.75
N THR A 202 -5.58 0.60 -5.12
CA THR A 202 -5.81 0.05 -3.78
C THR A 202 -6.05 1.14 -2.74
N ARG A 203 -5.32 2.26 -2.84
CA ARG A 203 -5.44 3.39 -1.91
C ARG A 203 -5.13 4.71 -2.59
N THR A 204 -5.79 5.76 -2.12
CA THR A 204 -5.41 7.14 -2.45
C THR A 204 -4.75 7.81 -1.24
N LEU A 205 -3.69 8.56 -1.49
CA LEU A 205 -2.91 9.27 -0.48
C LEU A 205 -2.64 10.71 -0.92
N VAL A 206 -3.08 11.68 -0.12
CA VAL A 206 -2.74 13.09 -0.34
C VAL A 206 -1.48 13.44 0.46
N ARG A 207 -0.48 14.01 -0.21
CA ARG A 207 0.77 14.51 0.38
C ARG A 207 1.22 15.76 -0.37
N GLY A 208 1.36 16.87 0.35
CA GLY A 208 1.62 18.18 -0.26
C GLY A 208 0.52 18.54 -1.25
N ASN A 209 0.92 18.95 -2.46
CA ASN A 209 0.03 19.31 -3.57
C ASN A 209 -0.22 18.15 -4.55
N ARG A 210 0.16 16.91 -4.18
CA ARG A 210 -0.06 15.72 -5.01
C ARG A 210 -1.02 14.75 -4.35
N THR A 211 -1.91 14.22 -5.19
CA THR A 211 -2.75 13.06 -4.85
C THR A 211 -2.13 11.84 -5.51
N TYR A 212 -1.62 10.93 -4.69
CA TYR A 212 -1.04 9.67 -5.10
C TYR A 212 -2.09 8.57 -5.12
N ARG A 213 -2.07 7.78 -6.18
CA ARG A 213 -2.83 6.55 -6.38
C ARG A 213 -1.84 5.40 -6.18
N LEU A 214 -2.07 4.59 -5.15
CA LEU A 214 -1.19 3.53 -4.69
C LEU A 214 -1.78 2.17 -5.06
N TYR A 215 -0.95 1.31 -5.65
CA TYR A 215 -1.33 -0.03 -6.07
C TYR A 215 -0.41 -1.01 -5.35
N PHE A 216 -1.00 -1.81 -4.47
CA PHE A 216 -0.26 -2.78 -3.68
C PHE A 216 -0.39 -4.18 -4.26
N ASN A 217 0.70 -4.93 -4.20
CA ASN A 217 0.72 -6.38 -4.36
C ASN A 217 0.90 -6.99 -2.97
N GLY A 218 -0.18 -7.53 -2.40
CA GLY A 218 -0.22 -7.88 -0.98
C GLY A 218 0.07 -6.65 -0.11
N THR A 219 1.14 -6.70 0.70
CA THR A 219 1.55 -5.61 1.58
C THR A 219 2.61 -4.68 0.97
N LYS A 220 3.12 -5.01 -0.22
CA LYS A 220 4.19 -4.28 -0.90
C LYS A 220 3.62 -3.33 -1.96
N LEU A 221 4.18 -2.13 -2.04
CA LEU A 221 3.77 -1.09 -2.95
C LEU A 221 4.38 -1.32 -4.33
N HIS A 222 3.57 -1.74 -5.28
CA HIS A 222 4.01 -2.06 -6.64
C HIS A 222 4.03 -0.81 -7.54
N ILE A 223 2.99 0.02 -7.47
CA ILE A 223 2.90 1.25 -8.28
C ILE A 223 2.51 2.44 -7.42
N VAL A 224 3.19 3.58 -7.66
CA VAL A 224 2.80 4.89 -7.15
C VAL A 224 2.55 5.81 -8.32
N ALA A 225 1.29 6.21 -8.54
CA ALA A 225 0.88 7.04 -9.65
C ALA A 225 0.28 8.38 -9.22
N TRP A 226 0.35 9.38 -10.08
CA TRP A 226 -0.32 10.67 -9.88
C TRP A 226 -0.55 11.36 -11.24
N LYS A 227 -1.35 12.41 -11.23
CA LYS A 227 -1.57 13.29 -12.39
C LYS A 227 -0.94 14.65 -12.13
N GLN A 228 -0.40 15.26 -13.17
CA GLN A 228 0.10 16.65 -13.11
C GLN A 228 -0.03 17.32 -14.47
N GLY A 229 -0.87 18.36 -14.57
CA GLY A 229 -1.19 18.99 -15.85
C GLY A 229 -1.81 17.97 -16.82
N SER A 230 -1.31 17.92 -18.05
CA SER A 230 -1.74 16.95 -19.08
C SER A 230 -1.11 15.56 -18.95
N GLY A 231 -0.21 15.34 -17.99
CA GLY A 231 0.49 14.07 -17.82
C GLY A 231 -0.07 13.20 -16.71
N THR A 232 -0.03 11.89 -16.94
CA THR A 232 -0.21 10.82 -15.95
C THR A 232 1.14 10.16 -15.73
N TYR A 233 1.60 10.07 -14.49
CA TYR A 233 2.95 9.65 -14.11
C TYR A 233 2.89 8.52 -13.09
N TRP A 234 3.84 7.60 -13.14
CA TRP A 234 3.97 6.58 -12.11
C TRP A 234 5.37 6.01 -11.99
N ILE A 235 5.64 5.46 -10.81
CA ILE A 235 6.81 4.64 -10.51
C ILE A 235 6.31 3.21 -10.37
N THR A 236 7.01 2.28 -11.01
CA THR A 236 6.80 0.83 -10.87
C THR A 236 7.99 0.26 -10.11
N ASN A 237 7.70 -0.57 -9.12
CA ASN A 237 8.69 -1.33 -8.34
C ASN A 237 9.39 -2.36 -9.24
N THR A 238 10.31 -3.14 -8.66
CA THR A 238 10.85 -4.31 -9.33
C THR A 238 9.79 -5.38 -9.49
N LEU A 239 10.06 -6.36 -10.35
CA LEU A 239 9.16 -7.48 -10.60
C LEU A 239 8.76 -8.23 -9.31
N LEU A 240 9.65 -8.27 -8.32
CA LEU A 240 9.45 -8.94 -7.03
C LEU A 240 9.23 -7.96 -5.86
N ASP A 241 8.87 -6.72 -6.16
CA ASP A 241 8.58 -5.67 -5.17
C ASP A 241 9.69 -5.47 -4.13
N LYS A 242 10.95 -5.41 -4.60
CA LYS A 242 12.13 -5.33 -3.72
C LYS A 242 12.42 -3.93 -3.19
N LEU A 243 11.86 -2.87 -3.80
CA LEU A 243 11.92 -1.54 -3.21
C LEU A 243 10.88 -1.46 -2.09
N SER A 244 11.28 -0.94 -0.93
CA SER A 244 10.36 -0.73 0.19
C SER A 244 9.28 0.30 -0.15
N ASN A 245 8.17 0.23 0.57
CA ASN A 245 7.06 1.18 0.43
C ASN A 245 7.54 2.62 0.66
N GLU A 246 8.41 2.83 1.64
CA GLU A 246 8.99 4.13 1.96
C GLU A 246 9.95 4.62 0.87
N THR A 247 10.75 3.73 0.29
CA THR A 247 11.61 4.07 -0.86
C THR A 247 10.78 4.51 -2.06
N MET A 248 9.75 3.74 -2.42
CA MET A 248 8.82 4.06 -3.52
C MET A 248 8.14 5.43 -3.30
N LEU A 249 7.63 5.67 -2.08
CA LEU A 249 7.00 6.94 -1.73
C LEU A 249 7.99 8.11 -1.70
N ALA A 250 9.22 7.90 -1.25
CA ALA A 250 10.26 8.93 -1.22
C ALA A 250 10.68 9.35 -2.64
N ILE A 251 10.85 8.39 -3.55
CA ILE A 251 11.10 8.67 -4.98
C ILE A 251 9.93 9.48 -5.56
N ALA A 252 8.69 9.05 -5.33
CA ALA A 252 7.49 9.72 -5.85
C ALA A 252 7.31 11.15 -5.34
N GLN A 253 7.63 11.39 -4.07
CA GLN A 253 7.62 12.72 -3.46
C GLN A 253 8.76 13.59 -3.99
N GLY A 254 9.92 12.98 -4.23
CA GLY A 254 11.08 13.63 -4.82
C GLY A 254 10.96 13.95 -6.30
N VAL A 255 9.91 13.52 -7.01
CA VAL A 255 9.78 13.86 -8.45
C VAL A 255 9.59 15.37 -8.62
N LYS A 256 10.39 15.97 -9.51
CA LYS A 256 10.36 17.40 -9.82
C LYS A 256 10.06 17.61 -11.28
N ARG A 257 9.55 18.79 -11.61
CA ARG A 257 9.43 19.23 -13.00
C ARG A 257 10.82 19.61 -13.50
N VAL A 258 11.16 19.18 -14.72
CA VAL A 258 12.33 19.72 -15.41
C VAL A 258 12.11 21.24 -15.55
N PRO A 259 13.03 22.09 -15.04
CA PRO A 259 12.88 23.54 -15.17
C PRO A 259 12.64 23.89 -16.64
N SER A 260 11.74 24.81 -16.96
CA SER A 260 11.71 25.43 -18.27
C SER A 260 12.92 26.35 -18.34
N GLY A 261 13.91 26.03 -19.18
CA GLY A 261 15.05 26.94 -19.37
C GLY A 261 14.52 28.30 -19.82
N GLN A 262 15.04 29.38 -19.25
CA GLN A 262 14.89 30.70 -19.87
C GLN A 262 15.51 30.59 -21.26
N GLN A 263 14.73 30.92 -22.29
CA GLN A 263 15.26 31.25 -23.61
C GLN A 263 16.04 32.56 -23.50
#